data_AF-A0A0G2BLB3-F1
#
_entry.id   AF-A0A0G2BLB3-F1
#
_cell.length_a   1.000
_cell.length_b   1.000
_cell.length_c   1.000
_cell.angle_alpha   90.00
_cell.angle_beta   90.00
_cell.angle_gamma   90.00
#
_symmetry.space_group_name_H-M   'P 1'
#
loop_
_entity.id
_entity.type
_entity.pdbx_description
1 polymer ?
#
loop_
_entity_poly.entity_id
_entity_poly.type
_entity_poly.pdbx_seq_one_letter_code
_entity_poly.pdbx_strand_id
1 'polypeptide(L)'
;MSDNYLLGVDVLAGAAIDVFDEDDIEQIAERVVAEVEAADRALRPLATEEKRFLKSELPGVSDEEWTQFVLAMKTANLNEVSDSNAYGMFEMKPRRLVDLGLMKSVKPVNARSTGHMAWKGEWKSPLSEKGFLESAEVQYRAFSESMKRYAKALEKRPNDMTLSGALAVLHRCGPNGLVIWGDEDRRFPDTVALFDATNGLF
;
A
#
# COMPACT_ATOMS: atom_id res chain seq x y z
N MET A 1 74.41 -41.60 -3.86
CA MET A 1 73.25 -42.45 -4.19
C MET A 1 72.07 -41.94 -3.39
N SER A 2 71.05 -41.47 -4.10
CA SER A 2 69.61 -41.57 -3.75
C SER A 2 68.99 -40.61 -2.71
N ASP A 3 68.30 -39.59 -3.23
CA ASP A 3 66.85 -39.27 -3.12
C ASP A 3 66.18 -38.98 -1.76
N ASN A 4 65.69 -37.75 -1.54
CA ASN A 4 64.29 -37.21 -1.67
C ASN A 4 63.51 -37.26 -0.34
N TYR A 5 62.91 -36.17 0.17
CA TYR A 5 61.80 -35.39 -0.41
C TYR A 5 61.80 -33.86 -0.07
N LEU A 6 61.67 -33.05 -1.13
CA LEU A 6 60.85 -31.83 -1.41
C LEU A 6 59.65 -31.55 -0.44
N LEU A 7 59.09 -30.36 -0.13
CA LEU A 7 59.07 -28.94 -0.57
C LEU A 7 58.54 -28.12 0.65
N GLY A 8 59.00 -26.92 0.99
CA GLY A 8 58.77 -25.67 0.25
C GLY A 8 57.68 -24.84 0.95
N VAL A 9 58.07 -23.92 1.85
CA VAL A 9 57.19 -22.82 2.32
C VAL A 9 57.93 -21.52 1.99
N ASP A 10 57.68 -21.01 0.80
CA ASP A 10 58.16 -19.71 0.34
C ASP A 10 57.26 -18.59 0.87
N VAL A 11 57.90 -17.67 1.61
CA VAL A 11 57.85 -16.20 1.51
C VAL A 11 56.59 -15.54 0.96
N LEU A 12 56.02 -14.59 1.74
CA LEU A 12 55.65 -13.20 1.36
C LEU A 12 55.24 -12.46 2.67
N ALA A 13 56.11 -11.64 3.26
CA ALA A 13 56.30 -10.20 3.01
C ALA A 13 55.22 -9.30 3.64
N GLY A 14 55.63 -8.62 4.73
CA GLY A 14 55.27 -7.27 5.19
C GLY A 14 53.88 -6.67 4.95
N ALA A 15 53.21 -6.32 6.05
CA ALA A 15 52.55 -5.02 6.20
C ALA A 15 52.46 -4.69 7.71
N ALA A 16 53.14 -3.61 8.12
CA ALA A 16 52.95 -3.01 9.43
C ALA A 16 51.54 -2.44 9.51
N ILE A 17 50.84 -2.73 10.59
CA ILE A 17 49.57 -2.08 10.93
C ILE A 17 49.97 -0.76 11.60
N ASP A 18 49.86 0.34 10.87
CA ASP A 18 49.97 1.69 11.44
C ASP A 18 48.77 1.91 12.39
N VAL A 19 49.10 2.19 13.65
CA VAL A 19 48.15 2.61 14.67
C VAL A 19 47.88 4.09 14.41
N PHE A 20 46.67 4.42 13.97
CA PHE A 20 46.24 5.82 13.75
C PHE A 20 46.35 6.62 15.06
N ASP A 21 46.93 7.81 14.99
CA ASP A 21 47.06 8.73 16.13
C ASP A 21 45.67 9.23 16.56
N GLU A 22 45.45 9.59 17.84
CA GLU A 22 44.13 10.06 18.31
C GLU A 22 43.66 11.30 17.53
N ASP A 23 44.61 12.15 17.11
CA ASP A 23 44.39 13.34 16.26
C ASP A 23 43.87 12.98 14.85
N ASP A 24 44.22 11.81 14.31
CA ASP A 24 43.74 11.35 13.00
C ASP A 24 42.28 10.89 13.06
N ILE A 25 41.87 10.30 14.19
CA ILE A 25 40.49 9.86 14.41
C ILE A 25 39.56 11.06 14.53
N GLU A 26 39.97 12.12 15.24
CA GLU A 26 39.20 13.35 15.35
C GLU A 26 39.06 14.07 14.00
N GLN A 27 40.13 14.17 13.21
CA GLN A 27 40.05 14.75 11.86
C GLN A 27 39.16 13.93 10.91
N ILE A 28 39.21 12.60 11.00
CA ILE A 28 38.33 11.73 10.23
C ILE A 28 36.88 11.94 10.66
N ALA A 29 36.60 12.03 11.96
CA ALA A 29 35.26 12.27 12.49
C ALA A 29 34.70 13.62 12.04
N GLU A 30 35.48 14.70 12.14
CA GLU A 30 35.08 16.03 11.66
C GLU A 30 34.77 16.03 10.16
N ARG A 31 35.59 15.34 9.36
CA ARG A 31 35.39 15.24 7.92
C ARG A 31 34.14 14.43 7.55
N VAL A 32 33.88 13.34 8.27
CA VAL A 32 32.65 12.54 8.10
C VAL A 32 31.42 13.33 8.51
N VAL A 33 31.46 14.09 9.61
CA VAL A 33 30.35 14.96 10.03
C VAL A 33 30.09 16.04 8.98
N ALA A 34 31.13 16.70 8.46
CA ALA A 34 30.99 17.70 7.41
C ALA A 34 30.43 17.12 6.10
N GLU A 35 30.83 15.89 5.73
CA GLU A 35 30.28 15.18 4.56
C GLU A 35 28.82 14.77 4.76
N VAL A 36 28.45 14.30 5.96
CA VAL A 36 27.06 13.96 6.31
C VAL A 36 26.18 15.20 6.34
N GLU A 37 26.64 16.31 6.92
CA GLU A 37 25.91 17.59 6.92
C GLU A 37 25.78 18.19 5.51
N ALA A 38 26.81 18.05 4.67
CA ALA A 38 26.74 18.46 3.27
C ALA A 38 25.76 17.59 2.48
N ALA A 39 25.73 16.27 2.73
CA ALA A 39 24.78 15.35 2.13
C ALA A 39 23.33 15.63 2.59
N ASP A 40 23.10 15.86 3.88
CA ASP A 40 21.79 16.25 4.43
C ASP A 40 21.32 17.59 3.88
N ARG A 41 22.22 18.58 3.78
CA ARG A 41 21.93 19.88 3.15
C ARG A 41 21.62 19.76 1.66
N ALA A 42 22.27 18.84 0.95
CA ALA A 42 22.01 18.58 -0.48
C ALA A 42 20.71 17.79 -0.70
N LEU A 43 20.31 16.94 0.24
CA LEU A 43 19.05 16.19 0.21
C LEU A 43 17.84 17.01 0.68
N ARG A 44 18.03 18.01 1.55
CA ARG A 44 16.98 18.92 2.04
C ARG A 44 16.10 19.56 0.95
N PRO A 45 16.65 20.11 -0.15
CA PRO A 45 15.84 20.67 -1.23
C PRO A 45 15.21 19.63 -2.17
N LEU A 46 15.65 18.36 -2.13
CA LEU A 46 14.99 17.24 -2.81
C LEU A 46 13.81 16.69 -1.99
N ALA A 47 13.80 16.91 -0.67
CA ALA A 47 12.71 16.54 0.22
C ALA A 47 11.50 17.49 0.16
N THR A 48 11.61 18.63 -0.54
CA THR A 48 10.46 19.45 -0.96
C THR A 48 9.88 18.94 -2.28
N GLU A 49 9.47 17.67 -2.33
CA GLU A 49 8.32 17.35 -3.15
C GLU A 49 7.17 18.19 -2.58
N GLU A 50 6.64 19.15 -3.35
CA GLU A 50 5.32 19.68 -3.04
C GLU A 50 4.41 18.47 -2.84
N LYS A 51 3.96 18.22 -1.59
CA LYS A 51 3.01 17.15 -1.31
C LYS A 51 1.79 17.43 -2.19
N ARG A 52 1.72 16.74 -3.32
CA ARG A 52 0.60 16.86 -4.25
C ARG A 52 -0.56 16.11 -3.62
N PHE A 53 -1.34 16.82 -2.83
CA PHE A 53 -2.58 16.31 -2.29
C PHE A 53 -3.54 16.01 -3.44
N LEU A 54 -4.21 14.87 -3.33
CA LEU A 54 -5.33 14.51 -4.17
C LEU A 54 -6.51 15.40 -3.77
N LYS A 55 -7.17 16.00 -4.77
CA LYS A 55 -8.40 16.75 -4.53
C LYS A 55 -9.45 15.85 -3.91
N SER A 56 -10.02 16.29 -2.79
CA SER A 56 -11.09 15.59 -2.10
C SER A 56 -12.34 15.52 -2.96
N GLU A 57 -12.90 14.32 -3.01
CA GLU A 57 -14.15 14.03 -3.72
C GLU A 57 -15.37 14.05 -2.78
N LEU A 58 -15.15 14.29 -1.48
CA LEU A 58 -16.17 14.29 -0.43
C LEU A 58 -16.37 15.70 0.14
N PRO A 59 -17.63 16.17 0.30
CA PRO A 59 -17.90 17.45 0.94
C PRO A 59 -17.40 17.49 2.39
N GLY A 60 -16.68 18.55 2.75
CA GLY A 60 -16.21 18.77 4.13
C GLY A 60 -14.95 17.98 4.53
N VAL A 61 -14.35 17.22 3.61
CA VAL A 61 -13.08 16.51 3.82
C VAL A 61 -11.97 17.28 3.09
N SER A 62 -10.86 17.58 3.77
CA SER A 62 -9.72 18.27 3.15
C SER A 62 -8.96 17.38 2.17
N ASP A 63 -8.22 18.00 1.25
CA ASP A 63 -7.39 17.26 0.28
C ASP A 63 -6.30 16.42 0.97
N GLU A 64 -5.78 16.88 2.12
CA GLU A 64 -4.79 16.14 2.91
C GLU A 64 -5.40 14.88 3.55
N GLU A 65 -6.52 15.02 4.26
CA GLU A 65 -7.24 13.89 4.88
C GLU A 65 -7.68 12.87 3.84
N TRP A 66 -8.19 13.35 2.69
CA TRP A 66 -8.54 12.48 1.56
C TRP A 66 -7.33 11.74 1.01
N THR A 67 -6.19 12.43 0.85
CA THR A 67 -4.94 11.80 0.39
C THR A 67 -4.48 10.71 1.34
N GLN A 68 -4.48 10.97 2.65
CA GLN A 68 -4.11 9.98 3.66
C GLN A 68 -5.02 8.76 3.60
N PHE A 69 -6.33 8.97 3.47
CA PHE A 69 -7.30 7.88 3.32
C PHE A 69 -7.06 7.06 2.05
N VAL A 70 -6.86 7.71 0.91
CA VAL A 70 -6.57 7.02 -0.36
C VAL A 70 -5.30 6.18 -0.24
N LEU A 71 -4.25 6.71 0.40
CA LEU A 71 -3.00 5.97 0.61
C LEU A 71 -3.18 4.76 1.52
N ALA A 72 -3.93 4.91 2.62
CA ALA A 72 -4.25 3.81 3.53
C ALA A 72 -5.10 2.71 2.86
N MET A 73 -5.96 3.08 1.91
CA MET A 73 -6.82 2.16 1.17
C MET A 73 -6.09 1.38 0.05
N LYS A 74 -4.82 1.71 -0.24
CA LYS A 74 -4.00 0.96 -1.20
C LYS A 74 -3.37 -0.26 -0.53
N THR A 75 -4.07 -1.39 -0.58
CA THR A 75 -3.67 -2.62 0.13
C THR A 75 -3.03 -3.68 -0.77
N ALA A 76 -3.05 -3.51 -2.08
CA ALA A 76 -2.52 -4.46 -3.05
C ALA A 76 -1.69 -3.77 -4.15
N ASN A 77 -1.02 -4.57 -4.99
CA ASN A 77 -0.29 -4.04 -6.13
C ASN A 77 -1.24 -3.63 -7.26
N LEU A 78 -0.77 -2.72 -8.11
CA LEU A 78 -1.56 -2.16 -9.22
C LEU A 78 -2.14 -3.24 -10.14
N ASN A 79 -1.34 -4.26 -10.47
CA ASN A 79 -1.67 -5.30 -11.46
C ASN A 79 -2.24 -6.57 -10.81
N GLU A 80 -2.63 -6.50 -9.54
CA GLU A 80 -2.98 -7.67 -8.74
C GLU A 80 -4.48 -8.00 -8.83
N VAL A 81 -4.78 -9.29 -8.75
CA VAL A 81 -6.13 -9.80 -8.51
C VAL A 81 -6.05 -10.70 -7.29
N SER A 82 -6.73 -10.33 -6.21
CA SER A 82 -6.69 -11.12 -4.97
C SER A 82 -7.46 -12.43 -5.12
N ASP A 83 -7.22 -13.36 -4.20
CA ASP A 83 -7.87 -14.68 -4.17
C ASP A 83 -9.42 -14.60 -4.10
N SER A 84 -9.94 -13.49 -3.59
CA SER A 84 -11.38 -13.19 -3.55
C SER A 84 -11.93 -12.58 -4.84
N ASN A 85 -11.12 -12.55 -5.91
CA ASN A 85 -11.31 -11.82 -7.16
C ASN A 85 -11.51 -10.31 -6.97
N ALA A 86 -10.78 -9.69 -6.04
CA ALA A 86 -10.75 -8.25 -5.91
C ALA A 86 -9.64 -7.67 -6.80
N TYR A 87 -9.91 -6.56 -7.49
CA TYR A 87 -9.04 -6.06 -8.58
C TYR A 87 -8.25 -4.81 -8.19
N GLY A 88 -6.95 -4.84 -8.46
CA GLY A 88 -6.05 -3.69 -8.43
C GLY A 88 -5.68 -3.23 -7.02
N MET A 89 -5.03 -2.07 -6.94
CA MET A 89 -4.43 -1.55 -5.71
C MET A 89 -5.42 -1.26 -4.58
N PHE A 90 -6.69 -1.04 -4.94
CA PHE A 90 -7.78 -0.85 -4.00
C PHE A 90 -8.62 -2.10 -3.79
N GLU A 91 -8.26 -3.27 -4.35
CA GLU A 91 -9.04 -4.51 -4.20
C GLU A 91 -10.55 -4.32 -4.50
N MET A 92 -10.85 -3.78 -5.68
CA MET A 92 -12.22 -3.51 -6.10
C MET A 92 -12.99 -4.81 -6.38
N LYS A 93 -14.05 -5.07 -5.61
CA LYS A 93 -14.87 -6.29 -5.78
C LYS A 93 -15.74 -6.23 -7.05
N PRO A 94 -15.97 -7.36 -7.76
CA PRO A 94 -16.71 -7.36 -9.03
C PRO A 94 -18.15 -6.87 -8.93
N ARG A 95 -18.82 -7.17 -7.81
CA ARG A 95 -20.15 -6.60 -7.53
C ARG A 95 -20.12 -5.07 -7.52
N ARG A 96 -19.12 -4.50 -6.86
CA ARG A 96 -18.96 -3.04 -6.82
C ARG A 96 -18.62 -2.47 -8.20
N LEU A 97 -17.77 -3.15 -8.97
CA LEU A 97 -17.46 -2.76 -10.35
C LEU A 97 -18.70 -2.81 -11.27
N VAL A 98 -19.66 -3.70 -11.00
CA VAL A 98 -20.96 -3.70 -11.69
C VAL A 98 -21.82 -2.53 -11.26
N ASP A 99 -21.90 -2.21 -9.97
CA ASP A 99 -22.65 -1.05 -9.47
C ASP A 99 -22.12 0.27 -10.06
N LEU A 100 -20.80 0.36 -10.28
CA LEU A 100 -20.14 1.48 -10.93
C LEU A 100 -20.32 1.48 -12.47
N GLY A 101 -20.88 0.41 -13.03
CA GLY A 101 -21.11 0.29 -14.47
C GLY A 101 -19.86 -0.05 -15.29
N LEU A 102 -18.80 -0.54 -14.67
CA LEU A 102 -17.54 -0.95 -15.31
C LEU A 102 -17.53 -2.43 -15.74
N MET A 103 -18.32 -3.25 -15.04
CA MET A 103 -18.56 -4.66 -15.38
C MET A 103 -20.05 -4.92 -15.67
N LYS A 104 -20.36 -6.12 -16.15
CA LYS A 104 -21.70 -6.72 -16.27
C LYS A 104 -21.66 -8.20 -15.85
N SER A 105 -22.83 -8.81 -15.68
CA SER A 105 -22.99 -10.27 -15.54
C SER A 105 -22.11 -10.91 -14.47
N VAL A 106 -22.30 -10.53 -13.20
CA VAL A 106 -21.55 -11.16 -12.09
C VAL A 106 -22.10 -12.56 -11.81
N LYS A 107 -21.21 -13.56 -11.80
CA LYS A 107 -21.53 -14.92 -11.38
C LYS A 107 -20.68 -15.32 -10.18
N PRO A 108 -21.21 -16.17 -9.29
CA PRO A 108 -20.38 -16.76 -8.25
C PRO A 108 -19.37 -17.72 -8.87
N VAL A 109 -18.16 -17.76 -8.30
CA VAL A 109 -17.09 -18.69 -8.67
C VAL A 109 -16.40 -19.16 -7.40
N ASN A 110 -15.87 -20.37 -7.40
CA ASN A 110 -15.05 -20.84 -6.28
C ASN A 110 -13.72 -20.09 -6.30
N ALA A 111 -13.39 -19.44 -5.18
CA ALA A 111 -12.09 -18.82 -4.96
C ALA A 111 -11.01 -19.90 -5.08
N ARG A 112 -9.94 -19.61 -5.83
CA ARG A 112 -8.93 -20.61 -6.21
C ARG A 112 -8.19 -21.22 -5.02
N SER A 113 -8.03 -20.48 -3.93
CA SER A 113 -7.18 -20.87 -2.79
C SER A 113 -7.95 -21.20 -1.51
N THR A 114 -9.08 -20.53 -1.25
CA THR A 114 -9.78 -20.60 0.05
C THR A 114 -11.04 -21.45 0.05
N GLY A 115 -11.53 -21.89 -1.12
CA GLY A 115 -12.81 -22.60 -1.23
C GLY A 115 -14.05 -21.73 -0.93
N HIS A 116 -13.86 -20.44 -0.65
CA HIS A 116 -14.96 -19.50 -0.47
C HIS A 116 -15.58 -19.08 -1.80
N MET A 117 -16.83 -18.62 -1.75
CA MET A 117 -17.53 -18.06 -2.90
C MET A 117 -16.98 -16.67 -3.22
N ALA A 118 -16.23 -16.57 -4.31
CA ALA A 118 -15.85 -15.31 -4.94
C ALA A 118 -16.87 -14.95 -6.03
N TRP A 119 -16.75 -13.73 -6.57
CA TRP A 119 -17.58 -13.25 -7.67
C TRP A 119 -16.69 -12.97 -8.86
N LYS A 120 -17.18 -13.19 -10.09
CA LYS A 120 -16.48 -12.81 -11.32
C LYS A 120 -17.47 -12.17 -12.28
N GLY A 121 -17.11 -11.03 -12.87
CA GLY A 121 -17.90 -10.32 -13.86
C GLY A 121 -17.26 -10.32 -15.24
N GLU A 122 -18.00 -9.83 -16.22
CA GLU A 122 -17.50 -9.51 -17.56
C GLU A 122 -17.25 -8.01 -17.66
N TRP A 123 -16.10 -7.60 -18.20
CA TRP A 123 -15.78 -6.19 -18.39
C TRP A 123 -16.64 -5.56 -19.48
N LYS A 124 -17.03 -4.30 -19.30
CA LYS A 124 -17.75 -3.52 -20.32
C LYS A 124 -16.75 -2.78 -21.23
N SER A 125 -16.81 -3.08 -22.52
CA SER A 125 -16.07 -2.37 -23.56
C SER A 125 -16.28 -0.84 -23.47
N PRO A 126 -15.24 -0.02 -23.70
CA PRO A 126 -13.89 -0.39 -24.15
C PRO A 126 -12.94 -0.86 -23.04
N LEU A 127 -13.39 -0.83 -21.77
CA LEU A 127 -12.56 -1.25 -20.65
C LEU A 127 -12.37 -2.77 -20.64
N SER A 128 -11.13 -3.20 -20.42
CA SER A 128 -10.74 -4.60 -20.26
C SER A 128 -10.08 -4.82 -18.91
N GLU A 129 -9.93 -6.08 -18.49
CA GLU A 129 -9.22 -6.43 -17.26
C GLU A 129 -7.82 -5.83 -17.23
N LYS A 130 -7.06 -6.07 -18.30
CA LYS A 130 -5.71 -5.53 -18.48
C LYS A 130 -5.71 -4.00 -18.43
N GLY A 131 -6.63 -3.34 -19.15
CA GLY A 131 -6.73 -1.88 -19.16
C GLY A 131 -7.07 -1.28 -17.79
N PHE A 132 -7.88 -1.98 -16.98
CA PHE A 132 -8.15 -1.58 -15.60
C PHE A 132 -6.93 -1.81 -14.70
N LEU A 133 -6.29 -2.97 -14.80
CA LEU A 133 -5.16 -3.35 -13.97
C LEU A 133 -3.91 -2.52 -14.26
N GLU A 134 -3.68 -2.08 -15.49
CA GLU A 134 -2.50 -1.28 -15.85
C GLU A 134 -2.66 0.23 -15.57
N SER A 135 -3.87 0.70 -15.24
CA SER A 135 -4.15 2.13 -15.09
C SER A 135 -4.48 2.52 -13.65
N ALA A 136 -3.48 3.06 -12.94
CA ALA A 136 -3.66 3.61 -11.60
C ALA A 136 -4.75 4.71 -11.56
N GLU A 137 -4.85 5.50 -12.63
CA GLU A 137 -5.85 6.55 -12.76
C GLU A 137 -7.28 5.98 -12.85
N VAL A 138 -7.50 4.94 -13.66
CA VAL A 138 -8.84 4.31 -13.78
C VAL A 138 -9.23 3.65 -12.46
N GLN A 139 -8.29 2.97 -11.79
CA GLN A 139 -8.54 2.38 -10.48
C GLN A 139 -8.88 3.44 -9.43
N TYR A 140 -8.13 4.55 -9.39
CA TYR A 140 -8.41 5.67 -8.49
C TYR A 140 -9.77 6.32 -8.75
N ARG A 141 -10.13 6.55 -10.01
CA ARG A 141 -11.45 7.10 -10.36
C ARG A 141 -12.59 6.16 -9.95
N ALA A 142 -12.43 4.85 -10.17
CA ALA A 142 -13.42 3.85 -9.76
C ALA A 142 -13.56 3.78 -8.23
N PHE A 143 -12.43 3.80 -7.51
CA PHE A 143 -12.40 3.86 -6.05
C PHE A 143 -13.07 5.14 -5.53
N SER A 144 -12.70 6.30 -6.06
CA SER A 144 -13.25 7.59 -5.64
C SER A 144 -14.77 7.66 -5.85
N GLU A 145 -15.25 7.26 -7.02
CA GLU A 145 -16.69 7.18 -7.30
C GLU A 145 -17.40 6.19 -6.37
N SER A 146 -16.75 5.06 -6.04
CA SER A 146 -17.25 4.11 -5.04
C SER A 146 -17.44 4.78 -3.68
N MET A 147 -16.43 5.52 -3.20
CA MET A 147 -16.47 6.19 -1.90
C MET A 147 -17.54 7.29 -1.85
N LYS A 148 -17.65 8.10 -2.91
CA LYS A 148 -18.70 9.12 -3.03
C LYS A 148 -20.10 8.53 -2.91
N ARG A 149 -20.36 7.43 -3.63
CA ARG A 149 -21.66 6.76 -3.59
C ARG A 149 -21.94 6.14 -2.22
N TYR A 150 -20.93 5.58 -1.57
CA TYR A 150 -21.07 5.07 -0.21
C TYR A 150 -21.35 6.19 0.79
N ALA A 151 -20.57 7.27 0.77
CA ALA A 151 -20.77 8.42 1.63
C ALA A 151 -22.18 9.01 1.46
N LYS A 152 -22.67 9.11 0.21
CA LYS A 152 -24.03 9.58 -0.09
C LYS A 152 -25.13 8.63 0.41
N ALA A 153 -24.90 7.32 0.36
CA ALA A 153 -25.87 6.31 0.78
C ALA A 153 -25.83 6.01 2.29
N LEU A 154 -24.84 6.55 3.01
CA LEU A 154 -24.65 6.29 4.43
C LEU A 154 -25.63 7.14 5.25
N GLU A 155 -26.78 6.55 5.59
CA GLU A 155 -27.80 7.23 6.41
C GLU A 155 -27.42 7.29 7.89
N LYS A 156 -26.76 6.25 8.39
CA LYS A 156 -26.33 6.12 9.80
C LYS A 156 -24.97 5.44 9.87
N ARG A 157 -24.12 5.96 10.75
CA ARG A 157 -22.86 5.32 11.14
C ARG A 157 -23.08 4.54 12.43
N PRO A 158 -22.46 3.35 12.60
CA PRO A 158 -22.28 2.79 13.92
C PRO A 158 -21.65 3.83 14.85
N ASN A 159 -22.09 3.87 16.12
CA ASN A 159 -21.55 4.83 17.09
C ASN A 159 -20.03 4.63 17.21
N ASP A 160 -19.29 5.73 17.36
CA ASP A 160 -17.81 5.82 17.47
C ASP A 160 -17.01 5.63 16.17
N MET A 161 -17.67 5.43 15.03
CA MET A 161 -17.04 5.29 13.72
C MET A 161 -17.01 6.63 12.95
N THR A 162 -15.82 7.04 12.49
CA THR A 162 -15.70 8.20 11.59
C THR A 162 -16.17 7.85 10.17
N LEU A 163 -16.33 8.85 9.29
CA LEU A 163 -16.76 8.57 7.91
C LEU A 163 -15.72 7.71 7.19
N SER A 164 -14.44 8.00 7.34
CA SER A 164 -13.33 7.24 6.74
C SER A 164 -13.33 5.77 7.18
N GLY A 165 -13.53 5.49 8.47
CA GLY A 165 -13.66 4.13 8.99
C GLY A 165 -14.87 3.39 8.40
N ALA A 166 -16.02 4.06 8.30
CA ALA A 166 -17.21 3.47 7.69
C ALA A 166 -17.01 3.16 6.20
N LEU A 167 -16.34 4.04 5.46
CA LEU A 167 -16.03 3.84 4.06
C LEU A 167 -15.07 2.67 3.85
N ALA A 168 -14.06 2.51 4.71
CA ALA A 168 -13.15 1.37 4.65
C ALA A 168 -13.88 0.03 4.84
N VAL A 169 -14.78 -0.05 5.84
CA VAL A 169 -15.59 -1.25 6.09
C VAL A 169 -16.56 -1.53 4.94
N LEU A 170 -17.25 -0.50 4.42
CA LEU A 170 -18.15 -0.64 3.27
C LEU A 170 -17.41 -1.10 2.02
N HIS A 171 -16.20 -0.59 1.80
CA HIS A 171 -15.37 -0.97 0.68
C HIS A 171 -14.97 -2.45 0.76
N ARG A 172 -14.49 -2.88 1.93
CA ARG A 172 -13.97 -4.23 2.12
C ARG A 172 -15.08 -5.27 2.27
N CYS A 173 -16.11 -5.02 3.07
CA CYS A 173 -17.13 -6.01 3.43
C CYS A 173 -18.52 -5.70 2.86
N GLY A 174 -18.74 -4.52 2.30
CA GLY A 174 -20.06 -4.09 1.82
C GLY A 174 -21.03 -3.72 2.95
N PRO A 175 -22.27 -3.34 2.61
CA PRO A 175 -23.27 -2.88 3.57
C PRO A 175 -23.58 -3.87 4.70
N ASN A 176 -23.67 -5.17 4.38
CA ASN A 176 -23.93 -6.21 5.38
C ASN A 176 -22.78 -6.32 6.39
N GLY A 177 -21.53 -6.11 5.95
CA GLY A 177 -20.36 -6.08 6.84
C GLY A 177 -20.40 -4.89 7.79
N LEU A 178 -20.81 -3.71 7.30
CA LEU A 178 -20.99 -2.54 8.14
C LEU A 178 -22.09 -2.75 9.21
N VAL A 179 -23.21 -3.37 8.84
CA VAL A 179 -24.32 -3.64 9.78
C VAL A 179 -23.89 -4.51 10.95
N ILE A 180 -23.03 -5.51 10.71
CA ILE A 180 -22.57 -6.43 11.76
C ILE A 180 -21.28 -5.96 12.44
N TRP A 181 -20.76 -4.78 12.08
CA TRP A 181 -19.45 -4.31 12.56
C TRP A 181 -19.37 -4.18 14.09
N GLY A 182 -20.49 -3.92 14.75
CA GLY A 182 -20.55 -3.86 16.22
C GLY A 182 -20.28 -5.20 16.92
N ASP A 183 -20.35 -6.32 16.20
CA ASP A 183 -20.07 -7.66 16.70
C ASP A 183 -18.61 -8.02 16.40
N GLU A 184 -17.74 -7.89 17.41
CA GLU A 184 -16.29 -8.02 17.25
C GLU A 184 -15.87 -9.42 16.78
N ASP A 185 -16.59 -10.45 17.25
CA ASP A 185 -16.34 -11.87 16.90
C ASP A 185 -16.63 -12.17 15.42
N ARG A 186 -17.32 -11.26 14.72
CA ARG A 186 -17.69 -11.40 13.30
C ARG A 186 -16.86 -10.51 12.38
N ARG A 187 -15.89 -9.75 12.92
CA ARG A 187 -14.99 -8.91 12.11
C ARG A 187 -13.94 -9.78 11.43
N PHE A 188 -13.59 -9.41 10.19
CA PHE A 188 -12.50 -10.05 9.47
C PHE A 188 -11.18 -9.36 9.83
N PRO A 189 -10.09 -10.09 10.17
CA PRO A 189 -8.83 -9.47 10.61
C PRO A 189 -8.23 -8.46 9.64
N ASP A 190 -8.30 -8.74 8.33
CA ASP A 190 -7.82 -7.84 7.26
C ASP A 190 -8.60 -6.51 7.24
N THR A 191 -9.90 -6.59 7.53
CA THR A 191 -10.78 -5.43 7.57
C THR A 191 -10.56 -4.62 8.85
N VAL A 192 -10.24 -5.26 9.98
CA VAL A 192 -9.89 -4.58 11.23
C VAL A 192 -8.62 -3.74 11.03
N ALA A 193 -7.56 -4.33 10.47
CA ALA A 193 -6.33 -3.59 10.20
C ALA A 193 -6.56 -2.38 9.27
N LEU A 194 -7.38 -2.54 8.23
CA LEU A 194 -7.75 -1.44 7.34
C LEU A 194 -8.59 -0.37 8.05
N PHE A 195 -9.52 -0.79 8.91
CA PHE A 195 -10.31 0.12 9.73
C PHE A 195 -9.43 0.92 10.68
N ASP A 196 -8.52 0.28 11.41
CA ASP A 196 -7.61 0.96 12.35
C ASP A 196 -6.69 1.97 11.64
N ALA A 197 -6.28 1.66 10.40
CA ALA A 197 -5.47 2.56 9.59
C ALA A 197 -6.24 3.77 9.01
N THR A 198 -7.57 3.73 8.98
CA THR A 198 -8.40 4.73 8.29
C THR A 198 -9.37 5.47 9.21
N ASN A 199 -9.83 4.85 10.29
CA ASN A 199 -10.75 5.45 11.25
C ASN A 199 -10.06 6.61 11.99
N GLY A 200 -10.74 7.75 12.10
CA GLY A 200 -10.17 8.97 12.69
C GLY A 200 -9.65 9.99 11.68
N LEU A 201 -9.56 9.65 10.38
CA LEU A 201 -9.11 10.61 9.36
C LEU A 201 -10.14 11.70 9.06
N PHE A 202 -11.44 11.34 8.97
CA PHE A 202 -12.58 12.27 8.80
C PHE A 202 -13.92 11.56 9.01
#